data_AF-A0A1C5R440-F1
#
_entry.id   AF-A0A1C5R440-F1
#
_cell.length_a   1.000
_cell.length_b   1.000
_cell.length_c   1.000
_cell.angle_alpha   90.00
_cell.angle_beta   90.00
_cell.angle_gamma   90.00
#
_symmetry.space_group_name_H-M   'P 1'
#
loop_
_entity.id
_entity.type
_entity.pdbx_description
1 polymer ?
#
loop_
_entity_poly.entity_id
_entity_poly.type
_entity_poly.pdbx_seq_one_letter_code
_entity_poly.pdbx_strand_id
1 'polypeptide(L)'
;MKMVYFPSNSMLEEAVLKSLELLEGTATTEQINMKVIEVLSLSDEIVQLEDESGLGTKLNYRLRWARTNLKSKGKIKNVTRGTWTLA
;
A
#
# COMPACT_ATOMS: atom_id res chain seq x y z
N MET A 1 8.87 -16.11 -7.82
CA MET A 1 10.12 -15.33 -7.71
C MET A 1 9.75 -14.02 -7.02
N LYS A 2 10.31 -13.74 -5.84
CA LYS A 2 9.99 -12.50 -5.10
C LYS A 2 10.60 -11.29 -5.80
N MET A 3 9.90 -10.16 -5.79
CA MET A 3 10.44 -8.92 -6.33
C MET A 3 11.57 -8.40 -5.43
N VAL A 4 12.77 -8.26 -6.00
CA VAL A 4 13.96 -7.73 -5.32
C VAL A 4 14.15 -6.22 -5.58
N TYR A 5 13.38 -5.66 -6.52
CA TYR A 5 13.38 -4.23 -6.83
C TYR A 5 12.23 -3.51 -6.12
N PHE A 6 12.47 -2.28 -5.67
CA PHE A 6 11.45 -1.47 -5.01
C PHE A 6 10.37 -1.02 -6.01
N PRO A 7 9.09 -1.35 -5.80
CA PRO A 7 8.03 -1.05 -6.76
C PRO A 7 7.86 0.47 -6.99
N SER A 8 7.54 0.85 -8.23
CA SER A 8 7.25 2.24 -8.57
C SER A 8 5.94 2.73 -7.94
N ASN A 9 5.77 4.05 -7.81
CA ASN A 9 4.56 4.64 -7.20
C ASN A 9 3.27 4.16 -7.90
N SER A 10 3.23 4.13 -9.23
CA SER A 10 2.05 3.64 -9.97
C SER A 10 1.73 2.18 -9.65
N MET A 11 2.76 1.33 -9.53
CA MET A 11 2.59 -0.08 -9.18
C MET A 11 2.05 -0.26 -7.76
N LEU A 12 2.51 0.56 -6.81
CA LEU A 12 1.96 0.60 -5.45
C LEU A 12 0.52 1.08 -5.43
N GLU A 13 0.17 2.08 -6.23
CA GLU A 13 -1.23 2.55 -6.36
C GLU A 13 -2.14 1.43 -6.90
N GLU A 14 -1.73 0.75 -7.98
CA GLU A 14 -2.49 -0.39 -8.52
C GLU A 14 -2.58 -1.54 -7.51
N ALA A 15 -1.50 -1.85 -6.80
CA ALA A 15 -1.51 -2.89 -5.78
C ALA A 15 -2.44 -2.54 -4.61
N VAL A 16 -2.53 -1.27 -4.21
CA VAL A 16 -3.48 -0.81 -3.18
C VAL A 16 -4.92 -1.01 -3.64
N LEU A 17 -5.24 -0.65 -4.88
CA LEU A 17 -6.59 -0.87 -5.45
C LEU A 17 -6.93 -2.35 -5.48
N LYS A 18 -6.03 -3.17 -6.03
CA LYS A 18 -6.21 -4.62 -6.10
C LYS A 18 -6.34 -5.25 -4.71
N SER A 19 -5.58 -4.74 -3.74
CA SER A 19 -5.69 -5.19 -2.34
C SER A 19 -7.05 -4.87 -1.75
N LEU A 20 -7.58 -3.67 -2.01
CA LEU A 20 -8.92 -3.29 -1.58
C LEU A 20 -9.99 -4.14 -2.27
N GLU A 21 -9.86 -4.41 -3.57
CA GLU A 21 -10.78 -5.30 -4.30
C GLU A 21 -10.79 -6.71 -3.71
N LEU A 22 -9.62 -7.25 -3.35
CA LEU A 22 -9.48 -8.55 -2.69
C LEU A 22 -9.99 -8.56 -1.24
N LEU A 23 -10.07 -7.41 -0.59
CA LEU A 23 -10.56 -7.23 0.78
C LEU A 23 -12.02 -6.75 0.79
N GLU A 24 -12.80 -7.16 -0.22
CA GLU A 24 -14.24 -6.86 -0.34
C GLU A 24 -14.56 -5.35 -0.38
N GLY A 25 -13.59 -4.55 -0.83
CA GLY A 25 -13.72 -3.13 -1.06
C GLY A 25 -13.40 -2.25 0.15
N THR A 26 -13.27 -2.78 1.37
CA THR A 26 -12.95 -1.97 2.57
C THR A 26 -11.91 -2.62 3.44
N ALA A 27 -10.85 -1.89 3.77
CA ALA A 27 -9.75 -2.42 4.57
C ALA A 27 -9.02 -1.35 5.38
N THR A 28 -8.38 -1.77 6.47
CA THR A 28 -7.48 -0.91 7.23
C THR A 28 -6.14 -0.76 6.52
N THR A 29 -5.40 0.29 6.91
CA THR A 29 -4.05 0.58 6.42
C THR A 29 -3.12 -0.62 6.56
N GLU A 30 -3.18 -1.31 7.70
CA GLU A 30 -2.35 -2.47 7.97
C GLU A 30 -2.74 -3.65 7.07
N GLN A 31 -4.04 -3.91 6.90
CA GLN A 31 -4.53 -4.95 5.99
C GLN A 31 -4.11 -4.68 4.54
N ILE A 32 -4.25 -3.44 4.07
CA ILE A 32 -3.81 -3.02 2.73
C ILE A 32 -2.31 -3.24 2.59
N ASN A 33 -1.50 -2.80 3.56
CA ASN A 33 -0.06 -2.95 3.49
C ASN A 33 0.35 -4.43 3.41
N MET A 34 -0.21 -5.29 4.26
CA MET A 34 0.03 -6.73 4.21
C MET A 34 -0.39 -7.33 2.87
N LYS A 35 -1.58 -6.99 2.39
CA LYS A 35 -2.09 -7.53 1.12
C LYS A 35 -1.28 -7.05 -0.08
N VAL A 36 -0.76 -5.82 -0.06
CA VAL A 36 0.13 -5.30 -1.12
C VAL A 36 1.43 -6.12 -1.16
N ILE A 37 2.00 -6.45 -0.01
CA ILE A 37 3.21 -7.29 0.07
C ILE A 37 2.95 -8.66 -0.56
N GLU A 38 1.79 -9.26 -0.28
CA GLU A 38 1.37 -10.54 -0.88
C GLU A 38 1.16 -10.40 -2.40
N VAL A 39 0.40 -9.40 -2.84
CA VAL A 39 0.04 -9.16 -4.25
C VAL A 39 1.27 -8.90 -5.12
N LEU A 40 2.22 -8.10 -4.60
CA LEU A 40 3.47 -7.80 -5.30
C LEU A 40 4.57 -8.83 -5.02
N SER A 41 4.32 -9.80 -4.12
CA SER A 41 5.31 -10.79 -3.69
C SER A 41 6.67 -10.13 -3.37
N LEU A 42 6.64 -9.07 -2.56
CA LEU A 42 7.84 -8.32 -2.21
C LEU A 42 8.78 -9.17 -1.34
N SER A 43 10.08 -9.02 -1.56
CA SER A 43 11.09 -9.63 -0.67
C SER A 43 11.13 -8.94 0.67
N ASP A 44 11.44 -9.68 1.74
CA ASP A 44 11.54 -9.18 3.10
C ASP A 44 12.56 -8.03 3.21
N GLU A 45 13.61 -8.06 2.39
CA GLU A 45 14.60 -6.97 2.26
C GLU A 45 13.97 -5.63 1.87
N ILE A 46 12.93 -5.64 1.04
CA ILE A 46 12.19 -4.44 0.61
C ILE A 46 11.17 -4.03 1.66
N VAL A 47 10.51 -5.01 2.29
CA VAL A 47 9.48 -4.78 3.30
C VAL A 47 10.07 -4.20 4.58
N GLN A 48 11.21 -4.73 5.03
CA GLN A 48 11.94 -4.32 6.22
C GLN A 48 12.92 -3.17 5.95
N LEU A 49 12.95 -2.64 4.73
CA LEU A 49 13.83 -1.52 4.40
C LEU A 49 13.42 -0.29 5.21
N GLU A 50 14.28 0.06 6.16
CA GLU A 50 14.05 1.20 7.06
C GLU A 50 14.06 2.51 6.27
N ASP A 51 13.13 3.40 6.62
CA ASP A 51 13.14 4.76 6.07
C ASP A 51 14.25 5.57 6.74
N GLU A 52 14.85 6.53 6.02
CA GLU A 52 15.95 7.37 6.53
C GLU A 52 15.60 8.13 7.83
N SER A 53 14.31 8.30 8.12
CA SER A 53 13.82 8.94 9.35
C SER A 53 13.62 8.00 10.54
N GLY A 54 13.78 6.67 10.40
CA GLY A 54 13.61 5.69 11.49
C GLY A 54 12.19 5.55 12.03
N LEU A 55 11.20 6.20 11.43
CA LEU A 55 9.79 6.21 11.86
C LEU A 55 8.94 5.09 11.23
N GLY A 56 9.57 4.17 10.50
CA GLY A 56 8.91 3.04 9.84
C GLY A 56 9.70 2.55 8.64
N THR A 57 9.05 1.74 7.80
CA THR A 57 9.67 1.21 6.58
C THR A 57 9.38 2.11 5.39
N LYS A 58 10.33 2.18 4.45
CA LYS A 58 10.20 2.93 3.19
C LYS A 58 8.95 2.54 2.41
N LEU A 59 8.57 1.26 2.48
CA LEU A 59 7.34 0.75 1.90
C LEU A 59 6.10 1.41 2.51
N ASN A 60 6.03 1.52 3.83
CA ASN A 60 4.90 2.13 4.52
C ASN A 60 4.75 3.62 4.18
N TYR A 61 5.88 4.33 4.11
CA TYR A 61 5.92 5.73 3.65
C TYR A 61 5.37 5.89 2.23
N ARG A 62 5.82 5.04 1.29
CA ARG A 62 5.37 5.07 -0.11
C ARG A 62 3.89 4.70 -0.24
N LEU A 63 3.42 3.70 0.51
CA LEU A 63 2.01 3.32 0.55
C LEU A 63 1.11 4.42 1.11
N ARG A 64 1.60 5.22 2.06
CA ARG A 64 0.90 6.42 2.55
C ARG A 64 0.64 7.41 1.41
N TRP A 65 1.66 7.69 0.60
CA TRP A 65 1.53 8.57 -0.57
C TRP A 65 0.64 7.97 -1.66
N ALA A 66 0.77 6.67 -1.96
CA ALA A 66 -0.08 5.99 -2.93
C ALA A 66 -1.56 6.15 -2.59
N ARG A 67 -1.94 5.98 -1.31
CA ARG A 67 -3.32 6.18 -0.84
C ARG A 67 -3.78 7.64 -0.96
N THR A 68 -2.92 8.60 -0.61
CA THR A 68 -3.23 10.04 -0.79
C THR A 68 -3.49 10.37 -2.26
N ASN A 69 -2.67 9.84 -3.17
CA ASN A 69 -2.85 10.01 -4.61
C ASN A 69 -4.16 9.37 -5.09
N LEU A 70 -4.43 8.13 -4.71
CA LEU A 70 -5.67 7.44 -5.08
C LEU A 70 -6.91 8.15 -4.55
N LYS A 71 -6.84 8.71 -3.33
CA LYS A 71 -7.90 9.56 -2.77
C LYS A 71 -8.09 10.80 -3.62
N SER A 72 -6.99 11.48 -3.98
CA SER A 72 -7.06 12.68 -4.84
C SER A 72 -7.58 12.37 -6.24
N LYS A 73 -7.34 11.16 -6.75
CA LYS A 73 -7.90 10.65 -8.01
C LYS A 73 -9.35 10.17 -7.89
N GLY A 74 -9.95 10.21 -6.70
CA GLY A 74 -11.31 9.74 -6.45
C GLY A 74 -11.50 8.23 -6.57
N LYS A 75 -10.42 7.43 -6.43
CA LYS A 75 -10.47 5.95 -6.53
C LYS A 75 -10.75 5.26 -5.20
N ILE A 76 -10.33 5.87 -4.09
CA ILE A 76 -10.56 5.36 -2.73
C ILE A 76 -11.05 6.49 -1.83
N LYS A 77 -11.79 6.12 -0.79
CA LYS A 77 -12.33 7.03 0.23
C LYS A 77 -11.82 6.63 1.60
N ASN A 78 -11.58 7.62 2.44
CA ASN A 78 -11.24 7.39 3.84
C ASN A 78 -12.54 7.42 4.65
N VAL A 79 -12.97 6.26 5.14
CA VAL A 79 -14.24 6.13 5.88
C VAL A 79 -14.03 6.50 7.35
N THR A 80 -12.95 5.98 7.94
CA THR A 80 -12.54 6.19 9.32
C THR A 80 -11.03 6.29 9.39
N ARG A 81 -10.49 6.88 10.46
CA ARG A 81 -9.04 7.06 10.61
C ARG A 81 -8.31 5.72 10.48
N GLY A 82 -7.57 5.57 9.39
CA GLY A 82 -6.82 4.33 9.09
C GLY A 82 -7.57 3.32 8.22
N THR A 83 -8.86 3.52 7.93
CA THR A 83 -9.70 2.64 7.11
C THR A 83 -10.02 3.29 5.77
N TRP A 84 -9.80 2.54 4.71
CA TRP A 84 -10.01 2.97 3.33
C TRP A 84 -10.99 2.04 2.64
N THR A 85 -11.81 2.62 1.77
CA THR A 85 -12.78 1.90 0.95
C THR A 85 -12.63 2.28 -0.51
N LEU A 86 -12.98 1.40 -1.44
CA LEU A 86 -13.09 1.74 -2.85
C LEU A 86 -14.21 2.78 -3.05
N ALA A 87 -13.97 3.73 -3.94
CA ALA A 87 -14.88 4.86 -4.18
C ALA A 87 -16.13 4.47 -4.96
#